data_AF-A0A7W8WDK0-F1
#
_entry.id   AF-A0A7W8WDK0-F1
#
_cell.length_a   1.000
_cell.length_b   1.000
_cell.length_c   1.000
_cell.angle_alpha   90.00
_cell.angle_beta   90.00
_cell.angle_gamma   90.00
#
_symmetry.space_group_name_H-M   'P 1'
#
loop_
_entity.id
_entity.type
_entity.pdbx_description
1 polymer ?
#
loop_
_entity_poly.entity_id
_entity_poly.type
_entity_poly.pdbx_seq_one_letter_code
_entity_poly.pdbx_strand_id
1 'polypeptide(L)'
;MRTLLTVDQLAKCLHKSIASIRSDATRNPRSLPPICRLPNTKRLLWRAEDVEQWLAKQLQEREDRIMDELRPYLAEIEALEKLVRRLDRKMRKAQFGS
;
A
#
# COMPACT_ATOMS: atom_id res chain seq x y z
N MET A 1 -3.73 12.95 20.15
CA MET A 1 -3.48 14.41 20.02
C MET A 1 -3.54 14.79 18.54
N ARG A 2 -4.25 15.86 18.16
CA ARG A 2 -4.25 16.34 16.77
C ARG A 2 -3.00 17.19 16.53
N THR A 3 -1.95 16.57 16.02
CA THR A 3 -0.70 17.27 15.68
C THR A 3 -0.78 17.79 14.26
N LEU A 4 -0.60 19.10 14.09
CA LEU A 4 -0.38 19.71 12.79
C LEU A 4 1.11 19.66 12.45
N LEU A 5 1.42 19.05 11.32
CA LEU A 5 2.77 18.95 10.77
C LEU A 5 3.05 20.17 9.90
N THR A 6 4.23 20.75 10.12
CA THR A 6 4.83 21.77 9.24
C THR A 6 5.50 21.13 8.02
N VAL A 7 5.92 21.95 7.06
CA VAL A 7 6.66 21.51 5.87
C VAL A 7 7.92 20.71 6.26
N ASP A 8 8.68 21.17 7.25
CA ASP A 8 9.89 20.52 7.74
C ASP A 8 9.62 19.13 8.35
N GLN A 9 8.52 19.01 9.09
CA GLN A 9 8.12 17.72 9.67
C GLN A 9 7.63 16.77 8.59
N LEU A 10 6.81 17.24 7.64
CA LEU A 10 6.35 16.43 6.53
C LEU A 10 7.52 15.96 5.65
N ALA A 11 8.49 16.84 5.39
CA ALA A 11 9.70 16.52 4.63
C ALA A 11 10.47 15.34 5.26
N LYS A 12 10.59 15.32 6.59
CA LYS A 12 11.18 14.20 7.33
C LYS A 12 10.34 12.92 7.20
N CYS A 13 9.01 13.01 7.34
CA CYS A 13 8.12 11.85 7.21
C CYS A 13 8.15 11.22 5.82
N LEU A 14 8.21 12.04 4.76
CA LEU A 14 8.19 11.57 3.37
C LEU A 14 9.58 11.34 2.79
N HIS A 15 10.65 11.57 3.57
CA HIS A 15 12.04 11.54 3.11
C HIS A 15 12.28 12.39 1.84
N LYS A 16 11.65 13.56 1.78
CA LYS A 16 11.75 14.52 0.66
C LYS A 16 12.44 15.80 1.13
N SER A 17 13.05 16.54 0.21
CA SER A 17 13.55 17.88 0.53
C SER A 17 12.40 18.87 0.77
N ILE A 18 12.61 19.87 1.62
CA ILE A 18 11.63 20.95 1.89
C ILE A 18 11.25 21.67 0.59
N ALA A 19 12.23 21.90 -0.30
CA ALA A 19 12.01 22.53 -1.60
C ALA A 19 11.07 21.69 -2.49
N SER A 20 11.26 20.37 -2.50
CA SER A 20 10.38 19.43 -3.20
C SER A 20 8.97 19.45 -2.64
N ILE A 21 8.78 19.44 -1.31
CA ILE A 21 7.43 19.53 -0.69
C ILE A 21 6.72 20.84 -1.10
N ARG A 22 7.41 21.98 -1.03
CA ARG A 22 6.82 23.27 -1.44
C ARG A 22 6.45 23.30 -2.92
N SER A 23 7.29 22.70 -3.76
CA SER A 23 7.05 22.55 -5.19
C SER A 23 5.85 21.63 -5.48
N ASP A 24 5.81 20.47 -4.83
CA ASP A 24 4.76 19.47 -5.00
C ASP A 24 3.41 20.02 -4.55
N ALA A 25 3.38 20.79 -3.45
CA ALA A 25 2.16 21.42 -2.94
C ALA A 25 1.48 22.38 -3.94
N THR A 26 2.22 22.93 -4.89
CA THR A 26 1.69 23.84 -5.92
C THR A 26 1.55 23.17 -7.29
N ARG A 27 2.59 22.44 -7.74
CA ARG A 27 2.66 21.85 -9.08
C ARG A 27 1.98 20.50 -9.19
N ASN A 28 2.00 19.69 -8.14
CA ASN A 28 1.38 18.37 -8.13
C ASN A 28 0.82 18.02 -6.73
N PRO A 29 -0.27 18.69 -6.30
CA PRO A 29 -0.77 18.53 -4.94
C PRO A 29 -1.27 17.11 -4.64
N ARG A 30 -1.56 16.29 -5.66
CA ARG A 30 -1.95 14.88 -5.50
C ARG A 30 -0.80 13.99 -5.02
N SER A 31 0.45 14.42 -5.22
CA SER A 31 1.64 13.69 -4.77
C SER A 31 1.98 13.87 -3.28
N LEU A 32 1.15 14.65 -2.57
CA LEU A 32 1.27 14.90 -1.14
C LEU A 32 -0.02 14.52 -0.41
N PRO A 33 0.05 14.30 0.91
CA PRO A 33 -1.13 14.19 1.74
C PRO A 33 -2.01 15.45 1.69
N PRO A 34 -3.30 15.34 2.02
CA PRO A 34 -4.24 16.46 2.03
C PRO A 34 -3.74 17.64 2.86
N ILE A 35 -3.64 18.81 2.23
CA ILE A 35 -3.19 20.05 2.88
C ILE A 35 -4.29 20.55 3.81
N CYS A 36 -3.96 20.78 5.08
CA CYS A 36 -4.83 21.40 6.06
C CYS A 36 -4.84 22.92 5.86
N ARG A 37 -5.95 23.45 5.32
CA ARG A 37 -6.15 24.89 5.15
C ARG A 37 -6.93 25.44 6.34
N LEU A 38 -6.29 26.32 7.11
CA LEU A 38 -6.93 27.05 8.19
C LEU A 38 -7.30 28.46 7.71
N PRO A 39 -8.45 29.02 8.14
CA PRO A 39 -8.82 30.38 7.82
C PRO A 39 -7.72 31.36 8.29
N ASN A 40 -7.49 32.41 7.50
CA ASN A 40 -6.55 33.50 7.78
C ASN A 40 -5.06 33.10 7.87
N THR A 41 -4.67 31.91 7.41
CA THR A 41 -3.27 31.46 7.40
C THR A 41 -2.83 30.97 6.04
N LYS A 42 -1.67 31.45 5.57
CA LYS A 42 -1.01 30.99 4.33
C LYS A 42 0.03 29.89 4.58
N ARG A 43 0.17 29.41 5.81
CA ARG A 43 1.13 28.36 6.17
C ARG A 43 0.64 27.02 5.61
N LEU A 44 1.58 26.26 5.07
CA LEU A 44 1.35 24.88 4.67
C LEU A 44 1.39 24.00 5.93
N LEU A 45 0.27 23.35 6.21
CA LEU A 45 0.08 22.49 7.36
C LEU A 45 -0.60 21.20 6.92
N TRP A 46 -0.35 20.11 7.65
CA TRP A 46 -0.98 18.82 7.44
C TRP A 46 -1.40 18.24 8.77
N ARG A 47 -2.51 17.50 8.81
CA ARG A 47 -2.89 16.77 10.01
C ARG A 47 -2.15 15.44 10.00
N ALA A 48 -1.51 15.09 11.11
CA ALA A 48 -0.74 13.85 11.20
C ALA A 48 -1.59 12.62 10.81
N GLU A 49 -2.85 12.54 11.26
CA GLU A 49 -3.75 11.43 10.91
C GLU A 49 -4.05 11.33 9.40
N ASP A 50 -4.18 12.48 8.71
CA ASP A 50 -4.46 12.48 7.26
C ASP A 50 -3.21 12.05 6.48
N VAL A 51 -2.02 12.37 7.00
CA VAL A 51 -0.73 11.90 6.45
C VAL A 51 -0.60 10.39 6.60
N GLU A 52 -0.88 9.86 7.80
CA GLU A 52 -0.83 8.42 8.07
C GLU A 52 -1.83 7.64 7.21
N GLN A 53 -3.08 8.10 7.13
CA GLN A 53 -4.10 7.46 6.30
C GLN A 53 -3.73 7.51 4.82
N TRP A 54 -3.18 8.63 4.35
CA TRP A 54 -2.71 8.75 2.98
C TRP A 54 -1.58 7.76 2.68
N LEU A 55 -0.59 7.65 3.58
CA LEU A 55 0.50 6.67 3.43
C LEU A 55 -0.01 5.23 3.43
N ALA A 56 -0.89 4.89 4.37
CA ALA A 56 -1.49 3.56 4.45
C ALA A 56 -2.24 3.22 3.15
N LYS A 57 -3.00 4.16 2.60
CA LYS A 57 -3.69 3.98 1.32
C LYS A 57 -2.72 3.73 0.17
N GLN A 58 -1.64 4.51 0.07
CA GLN A 58 -0.63 4.33 -0.98
C GLN A 58 0.09 2.98 -0.88
N LEU A 59 0.34 2.50 0.34
CA LEU A 59 0.90 1.17 0.57
C LEU A 59 -0.09 0.08 0.17
N GLN A 60 -1.35 0.19 0.59
CA GLN A 60 -2.41 -0.75 0.24
C GLN A 60 -2.58 -0.85 -1.28
N GLU A 61 -2.66 0.29 -2.00
CA GLU A 61 -2.75 0.30 -3.47
C GLU A 61 -1.53 -0.36 -4.13
N ARG A 62 -0.35 -0.31 -3.50
CA ARG A 62 0.84 -1.01 -4.00
C ARG A 62 0.76 -2.51 -3.72
N GLU A 63 0.33 -2.90 -2.52
CA GLU A 63 0.12 -4.30 -2.15
C GLU A 63 -0.94 -4.96 -3.02
N ASP A 64 -2.08 -4.30 -3.24
CA ASP A 64 -3.16 -4.81 -4.09
C ASP A 64 -2.66 -5.08 -5.51
N ARG A 65 -1.85 -4.18 -6.09
CA ARG A 65 -1.22 -4.40 -7.41
C ARG A 65 -0.31 -5.62 -7.42
N ILE A 66 0.55 -5.76 -6.42
CA ILE A 66 1.44 -6.93 -6.30
C ILE A 66 0.60 -8.20 -6.16
N MET A 67 -0.45 -8.18 -5.36
CA MET A 67 -1.33 -9.34 -5.16
C MET A 67 -2.10 -9.70 -6.43
N ASP A 68 -2.52 -8.72 -7.23
CA ASP A 68 -3.15 -8.94 -8.52
C ASP A 68 -2.15 -9.59 -9.51
N GLU A 69 -0.88 -9.14 -9.53
CA GLU A 69 0.19 -9.75 -10.33
C GLU A 69 0.50 -11.19 -9.88
N LEU A 70 0.39 -11.47 -8.57
CA LEU A 70 0.67 -12.80 -8.00
C LEU A 70 -0.51 -13.79 -8.12
N ARG A 71 -1.74 -13.29 -8.33
CA ARG A 71 -2.96 -14.10 -8.43
C ARG A 71 -2.88 -15.30 -9.38
N PRO A 72 -2.34 -15.21 -10.61
CA PRO A 72 -2.23 -16.38 -11.49
C PRO A 72 -1.34 -17.48 -10.91
N TYR A 73 -0.23 -17.11 -10.27
CA TYR A 73 0.69 -18.09 -9.66
C TYR A 73 0.04 -18.78 -8.46
N LEU A 74 -0.71 -18.04 -7.64
CA LEU A 74 -1.49 -18.63 -6.55
C LEU A 74 -2.52 -19.64 -7.06
N ALA A 75 -3.22 -19.32 -8.15
CA ALA A 75 -4.18 -20.24 -8.78
C ALA A 75 -3.49 -21.50 -9.34
N GLU A 76 -2.30 -21.35 -9.91
CA GLU A 76 -1.49 -22.47 -10.39
C GLU A 76 -1.05 -23.38 -9.23
N ILE A 77 -0.57 -22.80 -8.13
CA ILE A 77 -0.22 -23.55 -6.91
C ILE A 77 -1.43 -24.35 -6.41
N GLU A 78 -2.61 -23.74 -6.31
CA GLU A 78 -3.83 -24.46 -5.91
C GLU A 78 -4.21 -25.59 -6.86
N ALA A 79 -4.02 -25.41 -8.17
CA ALA A 79 -4.28 -26.44 -9.16
C ALA A 79 -3.32 -27.62 -9.01
N LEU A 80 -2.03 -27.34 -8.78
CA LEU A 80 -1.00 -28.33 -8.50
C LEU A 80 -1.29 -29.09 -7.21
N GLU A 81 -1.68 -28.41 -6.13
CA GLU A 81 -2.08 -29.08 -4.88
C GLU A 81 -3.25 -30.04 -5.08
N LYS A 82 -4.25 -29.65 -5.88
CA LYS A 82 -5.38 -30.52 -6.24
C LYS A 82 -4.94 -31.72 -7.08
N LEU A 83 -3.93 -31.56 -7.95
CA LEU A 83 -3.35 -32.66 -8.72
C LEU A 83 -2.63 -33.65 -7.81
N VAL A 84 -1.79 -33.16 -6.90
CA VAL A 84 -1.07 -33.97 -5.90
C VAL A 84 -2.06 -34.82 -5.10
N ARG A 85 -3.10 -34.19 -4.53
CA ARG A 85 -4.14 -34.91 -3.77
C ARG A 85 -4.86 -35.99 -4.59
N ARG A 86 -5.07 -35.76 -5.90
CA ARG A 86 -5.68 -36.76 -6.80
C ARG A 86 -4.74 -37.93 -7.03
N LEU A 87 -3.46 -37.68 -7.25
CA LEU A 87 -2.45 -38.71 -7.44
C LEU A 87 -2.30 -39.58 -6.19
N ASP A 88 -2.25 -38.97 -5.00
CA ASP A 88 -2.17 -39.71 -3.73
C ASP A 88 -3.35 -40.66 -3.52
N ARG A 89 -4.57 -40.25 -3.92
CA ARG A 89 -5.74 -41.13 -3.86
C ARG A 89 -5.64 -42.30 -4.83
N LYS A 90 -5.14 -42.05 -6.05
CA LYS A 90 -4.91 -43.10 -7.05
C LYS A 90 -3.87 -44.11 -6.57
N MET A 91 -2.75 -43.65 -6.02
CA MET A 91 -1.69 -44.52 -5.50
C MET A 91 -2.19 -45.41 -4.35
N ARG A 92 -2.92 -44.83 -3.39
CA ARG A 92 -3.54 -45.62 -2.30
C ARG A 92 -4.50 -46.69 -2.83
N LYS A 93 -5.37 -46.35 -3.77
CA LYS A 93 -6.30 -47.33 -4.36
C LYS A 93 -5.54 -48.47 -5.08
N ALA A 94 -4.45 -48.16 -5.76
CA ALA A 94 -3.63 -49.16 -6.44
C ALA A 94 -2.89 -50.09 -5.47
N GLN A 95 -2.51 -49.60 -4.28
CA GLN A 95 -1.79 -50.38 -3.26
C GLN A 95 -2.70 -51.27 -2.40
N PHE A 96 -3.93 -50.86 -2.13
CA PHE A 96 -4.86 -51.57 -1.23
C PHE A 96 -6.05 -52.25 -1.96
N GLY A 97 -6.04 -52.25 -3.30
CA GLY A 97 -7.12 -52.77 -4.14
C GLY A 97 -6.85 -54.12 -4.79
N SER A 98 -5.87 -54.90 -4.29
CA SER A 98 -5.64 -56.29 -4.70
C SER A 98 -6.18 -57.27 -3.68
#